data_AF-A0A660Y8M3-F1
#
_entry.id   AF-A0A660Y8M3-F1
#
_cell.length_a   1.000
_cell.length_b   1.000
_cell.length_c   1.000
_cell.angle_alpha   90.00
_cell.angle_beta   90.00
_cell.angle_gamma   90.00
#
_symmetry.space_group_name_H-M   'P 1'
#
loop_
_entity.id
_entity.type
_entity.pdbx_description
1 polymer ?
#
loop_
_entity_poly.entity_id
_entity_poly.type
_entity_poly.pdbx_seq_one_letter_code
_entity_poly.pdbx_strand_id
1 'polypeptide(L)' 'MGVLPSPHRGRRRGCGVRVLLAGGGTGGHVFPALALADAVRKRAPEAELLFVGTERGMER' A
#
# COMPACT_ATOMS: atom_id res chain seq x y z
N MET A 1 -1.73 20.02 -32.71
CA MET A 1 -1.23 20.22 -31.33
C MET A 1 -2.28 19.67 -30.38
N GLY A 2 -2.24 18.37 -30.12
CA GLY A 2 -3.15 17.71 -29.16
C GLY A 2 -2.41 17.55 -27.86
N VAL A 3 -2.82 18.26 -26.81
CA VAL A 3 -2.28 18.04 -25.47
C VAL A 3 -2.69 16.63 -25.02
N LEU A 4 -1.69 15.77 -24.77
CA LEU A 4 -1.90 14.50 -24.08
C LEU A 4 -2.61 14.81 -22.75
N PRO A 5 -3.71 14.11 -22.40
CA PRO A 5 -4.34 14.31 -21.10
C PRO A 5 -3.32 14.00 -20.01
N SER A 6 -3.02 14.98 -19.16
CA SER A 6 -2.14 14.83 -18.01
C SER A 6 -2.60 13.63 -17.15
N PRO A 7 -1.72 12.67 -16.79
CA PRO A 7 -2.08 11.43 -16.10
C PRO A 7 -2.53 11.65 -14.64
N HIS A 8 -2.58 12.90 -14.18
CA HIS A 8 -2.83 13.27 -12.79
C HIS A 8 -4.32 13.47 -12.47
N ARG A 9 -5.21 13.45 -13.47
CA ARG A 9 -6.64 13.69 -13.27
C ARG A 9 -7.39 12.38 -13.04
N GLY A 10 -7.48 11.92 -11.79
CA GLY A 10 -8.33 10.77 -11.51
C GLY A 10 -8.23 10.12 -10.14
N ARG A 11 -8.24 10.87 -9.02
CA ARG A 11 -8.46 10.21 -7.72
C ARG A 11 -9.11 11.07 -6.63
N ARG A 12 -10.37 11.50 -6.82
CA ARG A 12 -11.25 11.69 -5.66
C ARG A 12 -11.70 10.30 -5.20
N ARG A 13 -10.91 9.57 -4.42
CA ARG A 13 -11.29 8.20 -4.01
C ARG A 13 -11.51 8.09 -2.52
N GLY A 14 -12.80 7.97 -2.16
CA GLY A 14 -13.31 7.42 -0.91
C GLY A 14 -12.97 8.21 0.35
N CYS A 15 -13.94 8.38 1.24
CA CYS A 15 -13.68 8.83 2.62
C CYS A 15 -13.06 7.74 3.52
N GLY A 16 -12.74 6.56 2.94
CA GLY A 16 -12.14 5.45 3.67
C GLY A 16 -10.67 5.67 4.00
N VAL A 17 -10.24 5.06 5.11
CA VAL A 17 -8.86 5.09 5.59
C VAL A 17 -7.92 4.48 4.53
N ARG A 18 -6.81 5.16 4.26
CA ARG A 18 -5.77 4.68 3.34
C ARG A 18 -4.49 4.45 4.12
N VAL A 19 -3.92 3.26 4.01
CA VAL A 19 -2.73 2.85 4.77
C VAL A 19 -1.64 2.40 3.80
N LEU A 20 -0.49 3.06 3.89
CA LEU A 20 0.75 2.66 3.23
C LEU A 20 1.65 1.96 4.24
N LEU A 21 2.04 0.73 3.93
CA LEU A 21 2.97 -0.06 4.72
C LEU A 21 4.30 -0.15 3.97
N ALA A 22 5.37 0.44 4.50
CA ALA A 22 6.69 0.44 3.87
C ALA A 22 7.68 -0.39 4.69
N GLY A 23 8.51 -1.23 4.03
CA GLY A 23 9.48 -2.12 4.70
C GLY A 23 10.72 -2.45 3.86
N GLY A 24 11.84 -2.78 4.52
CA GLY A 24 13.14 -3.07 3.90
C GLY A 24 13.41 -4.56 3.55
N GLY A 25 14.50 -4.82 2.82
CA GLY A 25 14.82 -6.11 2.17
C GLY A 25 15.44 -7.22 3.01
N THR A 26 15.50 -7.09 4.34
CA THR A 26 16.08 -8.12 5.25
C THR A 26 15.02 -9.11 5.78
N GLY A 27 13.93 -9.29 5.01
CA GLY A 27 12.73 -10.13 5.18
C GLY A 27 11.94 -10.13 6.50
N GLY A 28 12.47 -9.56 7.58
CA GLY A 28 11.74 -9.35 8.84
C GLY A 28 10.61 -8.31 8.78
N HIS A 29 10.38 -7.64 7.64
CA HIS A 29 9.39 -6.57 7.51
C HIS A 29 8.04 -7.02 6.95
N VAL A 30 7.99 -8.19 6.28
CA VAL A 30 6.75 -8.66 5.63
C VAL A 30 5.76 -9.17 6.67
N PHE A 31 6.21 -10.01 7.60
CA PHE A 31 5.31 -10.60 8.59
C PHE A 31 4.70 -9.56 9.54
N PRO A 32 5.45 -8.59 10.10
CA PRO A 32 4.86 -7.49 10.86
C PRO A 32 3.91 -6.61 10.02
N ALA A 33 4.23 -6.36 8.75
CA ALA A 33 3.34 -5.59 7.87
C ALA A 33 2.03 -6.33 7.59
N LEU A 34 2.08 -7.65 7.40
CA LEU A 34 0.87 -8.49 7.25
C LEU A 34 0.03 -8.51 8.52
N ALA A 35 0.66 -8.63 9.70
CA ALA A 35 -0.05 -8.57 10.98
C ALA A 35 -0.75 -7.21 11.18
N LEU A 36 -0.09 -6.12 10.79
CA LEU A 36 -0.68 -4.78 10.86
C LEU A 36 -1.81 -4.62 9.83
N ALA A 37 -1.65 -5.11 8.61
CA ALA A 37 -2.69 -5.09 7.59
C ALA A 37 -3.95 -5.85 8.04
N ASP A 38 -3.80 -7.01 8.68
CA ASP A 38 -4.90 -7.80 9.24
C ASP A 38 -5.64 -7.02 10.34
N ALA A 39 -4.89 -6.41 11.27
CA ALA A 39 -5.46 -5.58 12.33
C ALA A 39 -6.22 -4.37 11.77
N VAL A 40 -5.71 -3.74 10.71
CA VAL A 40 -6.38 -2.63 10.02
C VAL A 40 -7.69 -3.10 9.38
N ARG A 41 -7.69 -4.24 8.66
CA ARG A 41 -8.91 -4.78 8.02
C ARG A 41 -10.00 -5.12 9.03
N LYS A 42 -9.63 -5.59 10.23
CA LYS A 42 -10.58 -5.88 11.31
C LYS A 42 -11.26 -4.62 11.87
N ARG A 43 -10.57 -3.48 11.86
CA ARG A 43 -11.07 -2.22 12.44
C ARG A 43 -11.72 -1.29 11.41
N ALA A 44 -11.25 -1.33 10.17
CA ALA A 44 -11.72 -0.53 9.06
C ALA A 44 -11.81 -1.42 7.81
N PRO A 45 -12.92 -2.16 7.63
CA PRO A 45 -13.09 -3.09 6.51
C PRO A 45 -13.00 -2.42 5.13
N GLU A 46 -13.38 -1.14 5.04
CA GLU A 46 -13.27 -0.30 3.84
C GLU A 46 -11.88 0.32 3.62
N ALA A 47 -10.91 0.01 4.48
CA ALA A 47 -9.57 0.57 4.36
C ALA A 47 -8.84 0.07 3.11
N GLU A 48 -8.15 0.98 2.44
CA GLU A 48 -7.28 0.67 1.31
C GLU A 48 -5.84 0.50 1.78
N LEU A 49 -5.25 -0.66 1.50
CA LEU A 49 -3.90 -1.02 1.94
C LEU A 49 -2.96 -1.12 0.73
N LEU A 50 -1.80 -0.47 0.83
CA LEU A 50 -0.71 -0.61 -0.13
C LEU A 50 0.57 -0.98 0.63
N PHE A 51 1.24 -2.06 0.22
CA PHE A 51 2.55 -2.42 0.74
C PHE A 51 3.64 -2.04 -0.27
N VAL A 52 4.72 -1.43 0.21
CA VAL A 52 5.91 -1.07 -0.57
C VAL A 52 7.13 -1.69 0.10
N GLY A 53 7.71 -2.67 -0.57
CA GLY A 53 8.94 -3.32 -0.16
C GLY A 53 10.10 -3.01 -1.09
N THR A 54 11.29 -3.54 -0.79
CA THR A 54 12.40 -3.57 -1.74
C THR A 54 12.30 -4.80 -2.64
N GLU A 55 12.82 -4.72 -3.86
CA GLU A 55 12.91 -5.87 -4.80
C GLU A 55 13.66 -7.07 -4.23
N ARG A 56 14.49 -6.87 -3.20
CA ARG A 56 15.27 -7.92 -2.51
C ARG A 56 14.45 -8.73 -1.47
N GLY A 57 13.16 -8.46 -1.32
CA GLY A 57 12.30 -9.02 -0.26
C GLY A 57 11.69 -10.38 -0.60
N MET A 58 12.48 -11.43 -0.52
CA MET A 58 12.13 -12.80 -0.07
C MET A 58 13.47 -13.52 0.02
N GLU A 59 13.95 -13.71 1.24
CA GLU A 59 15.09 -14.57 1.54
C GLU A 59 14.95 -15.95 0.87
N ARG A 60 16.10 -16.49 0.46
CA ARG A 60 16.24 -17.74 -0.29
C ARG A 60 15.59 -18.93 0.39
#